data_AF-A0A8J6VR65-F1
#
_entry.id   AF-A0A8J6VR65-F1
#
_cell.length_a   1.000
_cell.length_b   1.000
_cell.length_c   1.000
_cell.angle_alpha   90.00
_cell.angle_beta   90.00
_cell.angle_gamma   90.00
#
_symmetry.space_group_name_H-M   'P 1'
#
loop_
_entity.id
_entity.type
_entity.pdbx_description
1 polymer ?
#
loop_
_entity_poly.entity_id
_entity_poly.type
_entity_poly.pdbx_seq_one_letter_code
_entity_poly.pdbx_strand_id
1 'polypeptide(L)'
;MSRHSSSQAGARSLRGIWSLALMGLVVLAAPQQAATASPQPANSAIAQANSSQSSQNRLPRAVARQVQRDLSQRLDIPRRNLEIVSFDRQTWPDSCLGLAAANERCATATVEGWRVELTNGQQNWVYRTDMTAQVIRLETNQNNDLLPEARDRLLQTIAQEESVSINSLRITEAQPRVWDGCMGIYAPDQACTRIAISGWQVIVAGEDQSWVYHLSEDGSRIVQNSTASGNLTPSFIPTDGGTPEPIDSAVVFRAVTSGGFAGIVSEVILTADGTIYRQVSQPSSPRPSDPVVESRLSPEQVEQFQQLLEDQRFPNLNGLRYITDVALADYPTTTFYAMGSRVEYIDLEQDNLPEALQEVVQAWNQF
;
A
#
# COMPACT_ATOMS: atom_id res chain seq x y z
N MET A 1 29.29 -42.84 35.50
CA MET A 1 30.60 -42.48 36.07
C MET A 1 31.21 -41.39 35.21
N SER A 2 31.76 -40.27 35.64
CA SER A 2 31.80 -39.57 36.92
C SER A 2 32.40 -38.19 36.61
N ARG A 3 31.76 -37.13 37.14
CA ARG A 3 32.38 -36.03 37.91
C ARG A 3 33.27 -35.04 37.14
N HIS A 4 32.86 -33.76 37.11
CA HIS A 4 33.32 -32.67 38.01
C HIS A 4 34.51 -31.92 37.41
N SER A 5 34.43 -30.61 37.19
CA SER A 5 34.52 -29.50 38.17
C SER A 5 35.82 -28.75 37.88
N SER A 6 35.76 -27.54 37.32
CA SER A 6 35.78 -26.26 38.04
C SER A 6 37.19 -25.72 38.32
N SER A 7 37.28 -24.38 38.34
CA SER A 7 38.22 -23.56 39.11
C SER A 7 39.65 -23.47 38.54
N GLN A 8 40.39 -22.37 38.57
CA GLN A 8 40.27 -21.02 39.16
C GLN A 8 41.37 -20.15 38.50
N ALA A 9 41.12 -18.85 38.31
CA ALA A 9 41.79 -17.71 38.95
C ALA A 9 43.34 -17.68 38.96
N GLY A 10 43.91 -16.53 38.59
CA GLY A 10 45.22 -16.13 39.13
C GLY A 10 46.11 -15.22 38.29
N ALA A 11 46.13 -13.94 38.68
CA ALA A 11 47.35 -13.15 38.94
C ALA A 11 48.15 -12.45 37.80
N ARG A 12 48.01 -11.11 37.81
CA ARG A 12 49.05 -10.09 38.09
C ARG A 12 50.25 -9.88 37.14
N SER A 13 50.28 -8.64 36.62
CA SER A 13 51.34 -7.60 36.78
C SER A 13 52.69 -7.76 36.07
N LEU A 14 53.14 -6.68 35.39
CA LEU A 14 54.40 -5.91 35.61
C LEU A 14 54.56 -4.90 34.44
N ARG A 15 54.42 -3.59 34.68
CA ARG A 15 55.46 -2.58 34.99
C ARG A 15 56.07 -1.89 33.76
N GLY A 16 55.99 -0.55 33.77
CA GLY A 16 56.77 0.38 32.94
C GLY A 16 56.47 1.82 33.35
N ILE A 17 57.22 2.32 34.32
CA ILE A 17 57.18 3.67 34.93
C ILE A 17 58.04 4.64 34.11
N TRP A 18 57.88 5.96 34.32
CA TRP A 18 58.91 7.03 34.48
C TRP A 18 58.33 8.38 33.95
N SER A 19 57.74 9.21 34.81
CA SER A 19 58.35 10.34 35.57
C SER A 19 58.37 11.65 34.75
N LEU A 20 57.46 12.61 35.02
CA LEU A 20 57.55 13.74 35.99
C LEU A 20 58.58 14.82 35.62
N ALA A 21 58.09 16.02 35.30
CA ALA A 21 58.79 17.28 35.56
C ALA A 21 57.77 18.38 35.95
N LEU A 22 58.10 19.02 37.08
CA LEU A 22 57.36 20.01 37.86
C LEU A 22 57.63 21.45 37.37
N MET A 23 56.69 22.37 37.62
CA MET A 23 56.84 23.79 38.07
C MET A 23 55.56 24.54 37.62
N GLY A 24 54.81 25.30 38.41
CA GLY A 24 55.05 25.90 39.72
C GLY A 24 54.59 27.36 39.70
N LEU A 25 53.37 27.61 40.22
CA LEU A 25 52.85 28.85 40.85
C LEU A 25 52.84 30.21 40.09
N VAL A 26 51.69 30.89 40.08
CA VAL A 26 51.37 32.11 40.88
C VAL A 26 50.05 32.74 40.35
N VAL A 27 49.14 33.01 41.28
CA VAL A 27 47.86 33.72 41.10
C VAL A 27 48.09 35.23 41.15
N LEU A 28 47.53 35.98 40.18
CA LEU A 28 47.33 37.43 40.27
C LEU A 28 45.91 37.77 39.80
N ALA A 29 45.11 38.26 40.74
CA ALA A 29 43.82 38.89 40.50
C ALA A 29 44.03 40.39 40.24
N ALA A 30 43.29 40.95 39.27
CA ALA A 30 43.10 42.40 39.11
C ALA A 30 41.74 42.70 38.45
N PRO A 31 41.15 43.88 38.70
CA PRO A 31 39.70 44.10 38.65
C PRO A 31 39.15 44.65 37.33
N GLN A 32 37.82 44.64 37.25
CA GLN A 32 36.93 45.10 36.19
C GLN A 32 37.21 46.54 35.71
N GLN A 33 37.11 46.75 34.39
CA GLN A 33 36.75 48.04 33.80
C GLN A 33 35.43 47.89 33.05
N ALA A 34 34.42 48.62 33.52
CA ALA A 34 33.18 48.84 32.83
C ALA A 34 33.41 49.81 31.67
N ALA A 35 33.17 49.35 30.44
CA ALA A 35 33.03 50.22 29.29
C ALA A 35 31.53 50.44 29.02
N THR A 36 31.15 51.71 29.04
CA THR A 36 29.82 52.24 28.74
C THR A 36 29.51 52.10 27.25
N ALA A 37 28.41 51.45 26.91
CA ALA A 37 27.81 51.51 25.57
C ALA A 37 26.54 52.37 25.64
N SER A 38 26.53 53.46 24.87
CA SER A 38 25.35 54.31 24.62
C SER A 38 24.28 53.58 23.80
N PRO A 39 22.98 53.93 23.95
CA PRO A 39 21.91 53.32 23.18
C PRO A 39 21.73 54.04 21.83
N GLN A 40 21.69 53.27 20.72
CA GLN A 40 21.19 53.72 19.42
C GLN A 40 20.24 52.66 18.82
N PRO A 41 19.36 53.05 17.88
CA PRO A 41 17.92 52.89 18.06
C PRO A 41 17.42 51.60 17.43
N ALA A 42 16.34 51.08 18.00
CA ALA A 42 15.57 49.98 17.46
C ALA A 42 14.98 50.35 16.09
N ASN A 43 15.65 49.98 14.99
CA ASN A 43 15.04 49.96 13.66
C ASN A 43 15.72 49.01 12.65
N SER A 44 16.38 47.95 13.14
CA SER A 44 16.95 46.90 12.27
C SER A 44 16.31 45.52 12.45
N ALA A 45 15.33 45.37 13.35
CA ALA A 45 14.74 44.06 13.67
C ALA A 45 13.51 43.67 12.83
N ILE A 46 12.93 44.59 12.04
CA ILE A 46 11.70 44.30 11.27
C ILE A 46 11.99 43.93 9.80
N ALA A 47 13.19 44.22 9.28
CA ALA A 47 13.58 43.87 7.91
C ALA A 47 14.19 42.45 7.76
N GLN A 48 14.50 41.75 8.86
CA GLN A 48 15.10 40.40 8.81
C GLN A 48 14.10 39.26 9.08
N ALA A 49 12.87 39.54 9.53
CA ALA A 49 11.87 38.51 9.81
C ALA A 49 11.07 38.06 8.57
N ASN A 50 11.03 38.85 7.49
CA ASN A 50 10.24 38.55 6.29
C ASN A 50 11.03 37.89 5.13
N SER A 51 12.32 37.59 5.30
CA SER A 51 13.12 36.90 4.27
C SER A 51 13.31 35.40 4.51
N SER A 52 13.02 34.90 5.71
CA SER A 52 13.20 33.49 6.10
C SER A 52 11.96 32.61 5.87
N GLN A 53 10.79 33.17 5.57
CA GLN A 53 9.58 32.41 5.26
C GLN A 53 9.36 32.15 3.76
N SER A 54 10.04 32.87 2.85
CA SER A 54 9.94 32.63 1.40
C SER A 54 10.94 31.59 0.85
N SER A 55 11.97 31.25 1.64
CA SER A 55 12.99 30.25 1.28
C SER A 55 12.60 28.82 1.65
N GLN A 56 11.54 28.64 2.47
CA GLN A 56 11.04 27.33 2.90
C GLN A 56 10.14 26.64 1.86
N ASN A 57 9.71 27.35 0.80
CA ASN A 57 8.75 26.84 -0.18
C ASN A 57 9.32 26.74 -1.60
N ARG A 58 10.63 26.52 -1.74
CA ARG A 58 11.30 26.39 -3.04
C ARG A 58 12.07 25.09 -3.13
N LEU A 59 11.80 24.30 -4.16
CA LEU A 59 12.53 23.07 -4.45
C LEU A 59 14.04 23.34 -4.64
N PRO A 60 14.93 22.71 -3.86
CA PRO A 60 16.37 22.88 -4.03
C PRO A 60 16.83 22.48 -5.44
N ARG A 61 17.69 23.30 -6.06
CA ARG A 61 18.21 23.03 -7.43
C ARG A 61 18.90 21.67 -7.54
N ALA A 62 19.50 21.17 -6.46
CA ALA A 62 20.11 19.86 -6.43
C ALA A 62 19.07 18.74 -6.60
N VAL A 63 17.96 18.81 -5.84
CA VAL A 63 16.82 17.89 -5.93
C VAL A 63 16.23 17.93 -7.34
N ALA A 64 15.88 19.12 -7.85
CA ALA A 64 15.34 19.30 -9.19
C ALA A 64 16.21 18.66 -10.29
N ARG A 65 17.54 18.86 -10.22
CA ARG A 65 18.46 18.28 -11.20
C ARG A 65 18.56 16.77 -11.11
N GLN A 66 18.53 16.21 -9.89
CA GLN A 66 18.61 14.76 -9.71
C GLN A 66 17.35 14.07 -10.20
N VAL A 67 16.17 14.62 -9.88
CA VAL A 67 14.89 14.09 -10.36
C VAL A 67 14.81 14.13 -11.89
N GLN A 68 15.13 15.26 -12.52
CA GLN A 68 15.20 15.35 -13.99
C GLN A 68 16.23 14.39 -14.61
N ARG A 69 17.36 14.16 -13.93
CA ARG A 69 18.41 13.24 -14.41
C ARG A 69 17.93 11.80 -14.35
N ASP A 70 17.34 11.41 -13.23
CA ASP A 70 16.81 10.05 -13.04
C ASP A 70 15.74 9.73 -14.10
N LEU A 71 14.75 10.63 -14.30
CA LEU A 71 13.72 10.43 -15.32
C LEU A 71 14.29 10.40 -16.75
N SER A 72 15.24 11.28 -17.05
CA SER A 72 15.93 11.32 -18.34
C SER A 72 16.67 10.01 -18.64
N GLN A 73 17.30 9.40 -17.63
CA GLN A 73 18.00 8.12 -17.78
C GLN A 73 17.04 6.94 -17.92
N ARG A 74 15.91 6.97 -17.22
CA ARG A 74 14.91 5.89 -17.25
C ARG A 74 14.17 5.80 -18.59
N LEU A 75 13.77 6.94 -19.15
CA LEU A 75 12.89 7.00 -20.31
C LEU A 75 13.58 7.50 -21.59
N ASP A 76 14.91 7.68 -21.55
CA ASP A 76 15.70 8.25 -22.65
C ASP A 76 15.18 9.61 -23.18
N ILE A 77 14.53 10.39 -22.31
CA ILE A 77 14.03 11.73 -22.64
C ILE A 77 15.14 12.74 -22.38
N PRO A 78 15.53 13.61 -23.33
CA PRO A 78 16.52 14.65 -23.07
C PRO A 78 16.09 15.56 -21.92
N ARG A 79 16.97 15.81 -20.94
CA ARG A 79 16.66 16.66 -19.76
C ARG A 79 16.09 18.05 -20.09
N ARG A 80 16.43 18.60 -21.27
CA ARG A 80 15.92 19.90 -21.74
C ARG A 80 14.42 19.88 -22.08
N ASN A 81 13.85 18.69 -22.29
CA ASN A 81 12.44 18.46 -22.57
C ASN A 81 11.66 18.15 -21.29
N LEU A 82 12.28 18.18 -20.10
CA LEU A 82 11.64 17.86 -18.83
C LEU A 82 11.50 19.11 -17.97
N GLU A 83 10.27 19.51 -17.70
CA GLU A 83 9.94 20.69 -16.90
C GLU A 83 9.31 20.28 -15.58
N ILE A 84 9.68 20.94 -14.49
CA ILE A 84 9.04 20.73 -13.18
C ILE A 84 7.84 21.66 -13.10
N VAL A 85 6.64 21.09 -12.95
CA VAL A 85 5.37 21.85 -12.97
C VAL A 85 4.79 22.06 -11.58
N SER A 86 5.06 21.17 -10.63
CA SER A 86 4.62 21.32 -9.24
C SER A 86 5.62 20.66 -8.28
N PHE A 87 5.65 21.11 -7.03
CA PHE A 87 6.38 20.42 -5.97
C PHE A 87 5.82 20.81 -4.59
N ASP A 88 5.84 19.85 -3.66
CA ASP A 88 5.39 20.03 -2.29
C ASP A 88 6.35 19.33 -1.33
N ARG A 89 6.61 19.94 -0.17
CA ARG A 89 7.34 19.28 0.91
C ARG A 89 6.39 18.32 1.64
N GLN A 90 6.79 17.06 1.79
CA GLN A 90 5.97 16.03 2.43
C GLN A 90 6.81 15.15 3.38
N THR A 91 6.11 14.36 4.17
CA THR A 91 6.70 13.42 5.12
C THR A 91 6.21 12.01 4.82
N TRP A 92 7.14 11.09 4.67
CA TRP A 92 6.91 9.72 4.23
C TRP A 92 6.91 8.71 5.39
N PRO A 93 6.19 7.59 5.26
CA PRO A 93 6.04 6.62 6.36
C PRO A 93 7.29 5.74 6.58
N ASP A 94 8.14 5.59 5.57
CA ASP A 94 9.30 4.69 5.59
C ASP A 94 10.47 5.19 4.71
N SER A 95 11.59 4.47 4.80
CA SER A 95 12.81 4.74 3.99
C SER A 95 12.65 4.50 2.47
N CYS A 96 11.57 3.86 2.03
CA CYS A 96 11.21 3.74 0.62
C CYS A 96 10.24 4.85 0.18
N LEU A 97 10.02 5.85 1.03
CA LEU A 97 9.16 7.00 0.75
C LEU A 97 7.68 6.61 0.56
N GLY A 98 7.26 5.49 1.17
CA GLY A 98 5.93 4.90 1.00
C GLY A 98 5.72 4.28 -0.39
N LEU A 99 6.80 3.93 -1.09
CA LEU A 99 6.80 3.34 -2.44
C LEU A 99 7.71 2.09 -2.49
N ALA A 100 7.53 1.18 -1.52
CA ALA A 100 8.26 -0.09 -1.48
C ALA A 100 7.96 -0.94 -2.73
N ALA A 101 8.99 -1.47 -3.40
CA ALA A 101 8.79 -2.46 -4.44
C ALA A 101 8.31 -3.81 -3.86
N ALA A 102 7.79 -4.69 -4.72
CA ALA A 102 7.38 -6.04 -4.30
C ALA A 102 8.53 -6.78 -3.60
N ASN A 103 8.30 -7.23 -2.35
CA ASN A 103 9.28 -7.86 -1.47
C ASN A 103 10.45 -6.96 -1.02
N GLU A 104 10.41 -5.65 -1.26
CA GLU A 104 11.39 -4.71 -0.72
C GLU A 104 11.12 -4.47 0.76
N ARG A 105 12.14 -4.66 1.60
CA ARG A 105 12.04 -4.36 3.03
C ARG A 105 12.56 -2.96 3.30
N CYS A 106 11.64 -2.07 3.61
CA CYS A 106 11.93 -0.69 3.95
C CYS A 106 12.12 -0.55 5.47
N ALA A 107 13.16 0.16 5.89
CA ALA A 107 13.30 0.54 7.29
C ALA A 107 12.12 1.44 7.69
N THR A 108 11.47 1.12 8.81
CA THR A 108 10.41 1.92 9.41
C THR A 108 11.01 3.19 10.00
N ALA A 109 10.96 4.27 9.23
CA ALA A 109 11.49 5.57 9.60
C ALA A 109 10.69 6.65 8.88
N THR A 110 10.22 7.64 9.61
CA THR A 110 9.57 8.80 9.02
C THR A 110 10.61 9.66 8.29
N VAL A 111 10.45 9.84 6.98
CA VAL A 111 11.42 10.58 6.14
C VAL A 111 10.78 11.85 5.60
N GLU A 112 11.32 13.01 5.95
CA GLU A 112 10.93 14.27 5.30
C GLU A 112 11.54 14.37 3.90
N GLY A 113 10.82 14.98 2.97
CA GLY A 113 11.33 15.22 1.63
C GLY A 113 10.37 15.94 0.70
N TRP A 114 10.46 15.65 -0.59
CA TRP A 114 9.77 16.38 -1.65
C TRP A 114 8.94 15.46 -2.52
N ARG A 115 7.70 15.85 -2.81
CA ARG A 115 6.90 15.36 -3.92
C ARG A 115 7.10 16.31 -5.09
N VAL A 116 7.56 15.83 -6.25
CA VAL A 116 7.95 16.67 -7.39
C VAL A 116 7.28 16.15 -8.65
N GLU A 117 6.53 17.00 -9.36
CA GLU A 117 5.90 16.65 -10.62
C GLU A 117 6.68 17.23 -11.81
N LEU A 118 6.93 16.40 -12.81
CA LEU A 118 7.60 16.74 -14.05
C LEU A 118 6.68 16.48 -15.23
N THR A 119 6.84 17.25 -16.30
CA THR A 119 6.17 17.02 -17.58
C THR A 119 7.17 17.08 -18.72
N ASN A 120 6.84 16.43 -19.84
CA ASN A 120 7.48 16.67 -21.13
C ASN A 120 6.54 17.38 -22.14
N GLY A 121 5.39 17.87 -21.66
CA GLY A 121 4.33 18.45 -22.48
C GLY A 121 3.30 17.43 -23.00
N GLN A 122 3.58 16.13 -22.95
CA GLN A 122 2.66 15.05 -23.33
C GLN A 122 2.21 14.22 -22.13
N GLN A 123 3.10 13.98 -21.17
CA GLN A 123 2.86 13.16 -19.99
C GLN A 123 3.48 13.81 -18.75
N ASN A 124 2.88 13.53 -17.60
CA ASN A 124 3.38 13.94 -16.29
C ASN A 124 3.88 12.74 -15.48
N TRP A 125 4.89 12.98 -14.64
CA TRP A 125 5.46 12.02 -13.71
C TRP A 125 5.63 12.66 -12.35
N VAL A 126 5.31 11.94 -11.29
CA VAL A 126 5.52 12.40 -9.93
C VAL A 126 6.68 11.62 -9.32
N TYR A 127 7.54 12.28 -8.58
CA TYR A 127 8.62 11.70 -7.82
C TYR A 127 8.46 12.00 -6.34
N ARG A 128 8.85 11.06 -5.49
CA ARG A 128 9.10 11.27 -4.07
C ARG A 128 10.60 11.22 -3.83
N THR A 129 11.13 12.16 -3.06
CA THR A 129 12.53 12.17 -2.63
C THR A 129 12.63 12.40 -1.15
N ASP A 130 13.78 12.09 -0.55
CA ASP A 130 14.17 12.72 0.72
C ASP A 130 14.54 14.21 0.52
N MET A 131 14.85 14.93 1.60
CA MET A 131 15.22 16.36 1.55
C MET A 131 16.40 16.70 0.62
N THR A 132 17.27 15.73 0.33
CA THR A 132 18.53 15.89 -0.42
C THR A 132 18.55 15.17 -1.77
N ALA A 133 17.50 14.41 -2.09
CA ALA A 133 17.43 13.50 -3.23
C ALA A 133 18.56 12.45 -3.24
N GLN A 134 18.91 11.90 -2.06
CA GLN A 134 19.75 10.69 -1.98
C GLN A 134 18.91 9.44 -2.27
N VAL A 135 17.69 9.39 -1.72
CA VAL A 135 16.64 8.47 -2.12
C VAL A 135 15.67 9.20 -3.04
N ILE A 136 15.44 8.63 -4.22
CA ILE A 136 14.53 9.15 -5.25
C ILE A 136 13.70 7.97 -5.75
N ARG A 137 12.37 8.10 -5.67
CA ARG A 137 11.43 7.10 -6.16
C ARG A 137 10.46 7.78 -7.11
N LEU A 138 10.30 7.22 -8.30
CA LEU A 138 9.20 7.60 -9.16
C LEU A 138 7.92 7.12 -8.47
N GLU A 139 7.02 8.05 -8.19
CA GLU A 139 5.65 7.74 -7.78
C GLU A 139 4.94 7.20 -9.01
N THR A 140 5.15 5.91 -9.23
CA THR A 140 4.32 5.14 -10.10
C THR A 140 2.98 5.02 -9.38
N ASN A 141 1.95 5.72 -9.88
CA ASN A 141 0.65 5.06 -9.90
C ASN A 141 0.96 3.69 -10.50
N GLN A 142 0.59 2.59 -9.84
CA GLN A 142 1.13 1.26 -10.15
C GLN A 142 0.95 0.80 -11.62
N ASN A 143 0.26 1.62 -12.42
CA ASN A 143 0.16 1.69 -13.87
C ASN A 143 1.49 1.95 -14.65
N ASN A 144 2.52 2.56 -14.06
CA ASN A 144 3.75 2.96 -14.80
C ASN A 144 4.77 1.82 -14.99
N ASP A 145 4.56 0.66 -14.35
CA ASP A 145 5.38 -0.53 -14.59
C ASP A 145 4.80 -1.42 -15.71
N LEU A 146 3.56 -1.15 -16.14
CA LEU A 146 2.96 -1.78 -17.31
C LEU A 146 3.67 -1.25 -18.57
N LEU A 147 4.32 -2.14 -19.32
CA LEU A 147 5.01 -1.78 -20.57
C LEU A 147 4.10 -0.98 -21.51
N PRO A 148 4.58 0.11 -22.15
CA PRO A 148 3.74 0.94 -23.03
C PRO A 148 3.01 0.12 -24.10
N GLU A 149 3.65 -0.89 -24.67
CA GLU A 149 3.03 -1.76 -25.67
C GLU A 149 1.93 -2.64 -25.07
N ALA A 150 2.10 -3.12 -23.84
CA ALA A 150 1.07 -3.89 -23.13
C ALA A 150 -0.14 -3.02 -22.77
N ARG A 151 0.13 -1.78 -22.32
CA ARG A 151 -0.89 -0.75 -22.09
C ARG A 151 -1.70 -0.44 -23.34
N ASP A 152 -1.02 -0.16 -24.46
CA ASP A 152 -1.69 0.22 -25.70
C ASP A 152 -2.49 -0.96 -26.28
N ARG A 153 -1.94 -2.19 -26.21
CA ARG A 153 -2.69 -3.41 -26.56
C ARG A 153 -3.95 -3.57 -25.71
N LEU A 154 -3.84 -3.42 -24.39
CA LEU A 154 -4.98 -3.50 -23.49
C LEU A 154 -6.10 -2.52 -23.85
N LEU A 155 -5.76 -1.24 -24.00
CA LEU A 155 -6.75 -0.20 -24.31
C LEU A 155 -7.40 -0.42 -25.67
N GLN A 156 -6.64 -0.91 -26.67
CA GLN A 156 -7.18 -1.30 -27.97
C GLN A 156 -8.11 -2.51 -27.85
N THR A 157 -7.72 -3.54 -27.10
CA THR A 157 -8.55 -4.74 -26.84
C THR A 157 -9.89 -4.34 -26.22
N ILE A 158 -9.88 -3.54 -25.15
CA ILE A 158 -11.11 -3.09 -24.48
C ILE A 158 -11.98 -2.27 -25.44
N ALA A 159 -11.39 -1.32 -26.17
CA ALA A 159 -12.14 -0.51 -27.12
C ALA A 159 -12.84 -1.36 -28.20
N GLN A 160 -12.20 -2.46 -28.63
CA GLN A 160 -12.76 -3.38 -29.61
C GLN A 160 -13.82 -4.31 -29.03
N GLU A 161 -13.53 -4.95 -27.90
CA GLU A 161 -14.40 -5.96 -27.28
C GLU A 161 -15.67 -5.32 -26.70
N GLU A 162 -15.52 -4.18 -26.04
CA GLU A 162 -16.62 -3.47 -25.37
C GLU A 162 -17.31 -2.44 -26.28
N SER A 163 -16.81 -2.25 -27.51
CA SER A 163 -17.31 -1.25 -28.46
C SER A 163 -17.35 0.18 -27.89
N VAL A 164 -16.33 0.54 -27.11
CA VAL A 164 -16.19 1.86 -26.47
C VAL A 164 -15.06 2.68 -27.12
N SER A 165 -15.07 4.00 -26.88
CA SER A 165 -14.01 4.88 -27.37
C SER A 165 -12.72 4.66 -26.59
N ILE A 166 -11.59 4.46 -27.28
CA ILE A 166 -10.30 4.35 -26.60
C ILE A 166 -9.96 5.60 -25.75
N ASN A 167 -10.48 6.77 -26.13
CA ASN A 167 -10.24 8.03 -25.43
C ASN A 167 -11.03 8.15 -24.12
N SER A 168 -12.07 7.33 -23.92
CA SER A 168 -12.83 7.30 -22.67
C SER A 168 -12.23 6.33 -21.65
N LEU A 169 -11.25 5.51 -22.05
CA LEU A 169 -10.62 4.52 -21.19
C LEU A 169 -9.48 5.12 -20.37
N ARG A 170 -9.48 4.83 -19.06
CA ARG A 170 -8.43 5.25 -18.14
C ARG A 170 -8.02 4.07 -17.27
N ILE A 171 -6.75 3.66 -17.36
CA ILE A 171 -6.18 2.72 -16.39
C ILE A 171 -6.13 3.44 -15.03
N THR A 172 -6.84 2.90 -14.04
CA THR A 172 -6.88 3.46 -12.68
C THR A 172 -5.82 2.81 -11.82
N GLU A 173 -5.69 1.48 -11.86
CA GLU A 173 -4.68 0.71 -11.14
C GLU A 173 -4.14 -0.47 -11.97
N ALA A 174 -2.90 -0.87 -11.70
CA ALA A 174 -2.28 -2.05 -12.28
C ALA A 174 -1.36 -2.65 -11.22
N GLN A 175 -1.43 -3.96 -10.98
CA GLN A 175 -0.61 -4.60 -9.96
C GLN A 175 0.09 -5.83 -10.56
N PRO A 176 1.39 -6.04 -10.27
CA PRO A 176 2.08 -7.22 -10.74
C PRO A 176 1.49 -8.49 -10.10
N ARG A 177 1.37 -9.53 -10.92
CA ARG A 177 0.81 -10.84 -10.56
C ARG A 177 1.56 -11.96 -11.25
N VAL A 178 1.39 -13.16 -10.69
CA VAL A 178 1.85 -14.41 -11.30
C VAL A 178 0.63 -15.28 -11.54
N TRP A 179 0.44 -15.69 -12.78
CA TRP A 179 -0.71 -16.46 -13.22
C TRP A 179 -0.38 -17.91 -13.48
N ASP A 180 -1.39 -18.75 -13.35
CA ASP A 180 -1.40 -20.12 -13.84
C ASP A 180 -1.78 -20.18 -15.33
N GLY A 181 -1.98 -21.39 -15.85
CA GLY A 181 -2.35 -21.60 -17.26
C GLY A 181 -3.64 -20.89 -17.68
N CYS A 182 -4.54 -20.66 -16.73
CA CYS A 182 -5.84 -20.01 -16.92
C CYS A 182 -5.78 -18.49 -16.74
N MET A 183 -4.59 -17.91 -16.66
CA MET A 183 -4.40 -16.48 -16.44
C MET A 183 -5.04 -16.01 -15.12
N GLY A 184 -5.16 -16.89 -14.12
CA GLY A 184 -5.81 -16.56 -12.85
C GLY A 184 -7.33 -16.34 -12.93
N ILE A 185 -7.98 -16.75 -14.03
CA ILE A 185 -9.44 -16.80 -14.13
C ILE A 185 -9.92 -18.17 -13.66
N TYR A 186 -10.68 -18.17 -12.57
CA TYR A 186 -11.36 -19.34 -12.05
C TYR A 186 -12.65 -19.62 -12.83
N ALA A 187 -12.84 -20.89 -13.17
CA ALA A 187 -14.11 -21.45 -13.58
C ALA A 187 -14.29 -22.83 -12.90
N PRO A 188 -15.53 -23.21 -12.55
CA PRO A 188 -15.82 -24.52 -11.99
C PRO A 188 -15.29 -25.65 -12.87
N ASP A 189 -14.77 -26.70 -12.25
CA ASP A 189 -14.22 -27.91 -12.90
C ASP A 189 -13.08 -27.69 -13.92
N GLN A 190 -12.58 -26.47 -14.07
CA GLN A 190 -11.51 -26.17 -15.01
C GLN A 190 -10.14 -26.49 -14.41
N ALA A 191 -9.45 -27.45 -15.01
CA ALA A 191 -8.06 -27.73 -14.66
C ALA A 191 -7.10 -26.71 -15.31
N CYS A 192 -6.30 -26.04 -14.47
CA CYS A 192 -5.29 -25.07 -14.90
C CYS A 192 -3.87 -25.63 -14.70
N THR A 193 -2.99 -25.40 -15.67
CA THR A 193 -1.58 -25.82 -15.53
C THR A 193 -0.89 -24.97 -14.47
N ARG A 194 -0.09 -25.59 -13.59
CA ARG A 194 0.73 -24.91 -12.56
C ARG A 194 2.00 -24.27 -13.15
N ILE A 195 1.84 -23.42 -14.15
CA ILE A 195 2.90 -22.57 -14.70
C ILE A 195 2.92 -21.25 -13.93
N ALA A 196 4.06 -20.54 -13.93
CA ALA A 196 4.18 -19.20 -13.36
C ALA A 196 4.37 -18.20 -14.50
N ILE A 197 3.28 -17.58 -14.94
CA ILE A 197 3.29 -16.54 -15.97
C ILE A 197 3.33 -15.19 -15.26
N SER A 198 4.45 -14.50 -15.35
CA SER A 198 4.55 -13.10 -14.89
C SER A 198 3.59 -12.22 -15.69
N GLY A 199 2.93 -11.30 -15.00
CA GLY A 199 1.86 -10.51 -15.58
C GLY A 199 1.30 -9.42 -14.70
N TRP A 200 0.15 -8.90 -15.10
CA TRP A 200 -0.51 -7.75 -14.50
C TRP A 200 -2.00 -8.01 -14.29
N GLN A 201 -2.53 -7.60 -13.14
CA GLN A 201 -3.96 -7.38 -12.95
C GLN A 201 -4.20 -5.88 -13.11
N VAL A 202 -5.07 -5.47 -14.03
CA VAL A 202 -5.25 -4.07 -14.43
C VAL A 202 -6.72 -3.69 -14.33
N ILE A 203 -6.99 -2.57 -13.69
CA ILE A 203 -8.32 -1.96 -13.55
C ILE A 203 -8.40 -0.79 -14.53
N VAL A 204 -9.43 -0.80 -15.37
CA VAL A 204 -9.67 0.23 -16.38
C VAL A 204 -11.07 0.81 -16.17
N ALA A 205 -11.15 2.11 -15.93
CA ALA A 205 -12.40 2.84 -15.88
C ALA A 205 -12.79 3.34 -17.27
N GLY A 206 -14.07 3.22 -17.61
CA GLY A 206 -14.76 3.88 -18.72
C GLY A 206 -15.66 5.02 -18.21
N GLU A 207 -16.68 5.38 -19.00
CA GLU A 207 -17.64 6.43 -18.61
C GLU A 207 -18.63 5.93 -17.55
N ASP A 208 -19.28 4.78 -17.82
CA ASP A 208 -20.36 4.24 -16.96
C ASP A 208 -20.01 2.88 -16.32
N GLN A 209 -18.85 2.31 -16.65
CA GLN A 209 -18.44 0.98 -16.21
C GLN A 209 -16.92 0.90 -16.06
N SER A 210 -16.47 -0.16 -15.43
CA SER A 210 -15.08 -0.50 -15.26
C SER A 210 -14.83 -1.97 -15.56
N TRP A 211 -13.59 -2.27 -15.91
CA TRP A 211 -13.18 -3.62 -16.24
C TRP A 211 -11.89 -3.99 -15.54
N VAL A 212 -11.81 -5.27 -15.16
CA VAL A 212 -10.61 -5.88 -14.60
C VAL A 212 -10.04 -6.85 -15.62
N TYR A 213 -8.76 -6.71 -15.96
CA TYR A 213 -8.06 -7.54 -16.94
C TYR A 213 -6.81 -8.16 -16.36
N HIS A 214 -6.51 -9.39 -16.80
CA HIS A 214 -5.28 -10.12 -16.48
C HIS A 214 -4.42 -10.22 -17.73
N LEU A 215 -3.18 -9.77 -17.65
CA LEU A 215 -2.25 -9.70 -18.76
C LEU A 215 -1.00 -10.51 -18.47
N SER A 216 -0.36 -11.05 -19.51
CA SER A 216 1.06 -11.42 -19.43
C SER A 216 1.94 -10.17 -19.34
N GLU A 217 3.19 -10.33 -18.93
CA GLU A 217 4.14 -9.22 -18.74
C GLU A 217 4.26 -8.32 -20.00
N ASP A 218 4.25 -8.92 -21.18
CA ASP A 218 4.28 -8.23 -22.47
C ASP A 218 2.89 -7.88 -23.03
N GLY A 219 1.79 -8.28 -22.38
CA GLY A 219 0.44 -8.10 -22.91
C GLY A 219 0.15 -8.85 -24.21
N SER A 220 0.88 -9.95 -24.50
CA SER A 220 0.54 -10.87 -25.60
C SER A 220 -0.65 -11.77 -25.27
N ARG A 221 -0.91 -12.00 -23.98
CA ARG A 221 -2.13 -12.63 -23.46
C ARG A 221 -2.88 -11.60 -22.64
N ILE A 222 -4.13 -11.36 -22.99
CA ILE A 222 -5.03 -10.42 -22.32
C ILE A 222 -6.34 -11.17 -22.10
N VAL A 223 -6.79 -11.28 -20.85
CA VAL A 223 -8.01 -11.99 -20.47
C VAL A 223 -8.82 -11.09 -19.56
N GLN A 224 -10.09 -10.89 -19.89
CA GLN A 224 -11.01 -10.15 -19.04
C GLN A 224 -11.43 -11.00 -17.84
N ASN A 225 -11.44 -10.38 -16.67
CA ASN A 225 -12.10 -10.88 -15.48
C ASN A 225 -13.51 -10.27 -15.41
N SER A 226 -14.45 -10.90 -16.10
CA SER A 226 -15.83 -10.41 -16.17
C SER A 226 -16.55 -10.45 -14.82
N THR A 227 -16.22 -11.40 -13.94
CA THR A 227 -16.81 -11.51 -12.58
C THR A 227 -16.53 -10.27 -11.74
N ALA A 228 -15.36 -9.63 -11.93
CA ALA A 228 -14.95 -8.44 -11.21
C ALA A 228 -15.22 -7.12 -11.96
N SER A 229 -15.72 -7.19 -13.19
CA SER A 229 -16.04 -6.02 -14.00
C SER A 229 -17.49 -5.59 -13.73
N GLY A 230 -17.80 -4.30 -13.87
CA GLY A 230 -19.13 -3.78 -13.57
C GLY A 230 -19.18 -2.26 -13.48
N ASN A 231 -20.28 -1.73 -12.94
CA ASN A 231 -20.54 -0.27 -12.93
C ASN A 231 -19.64 0.49 -11.93
N LEU A 232 -19.25 -0.17 -10.85
CA LEU A 232 -18.36 0.41 -9.85
C LEU A 232 -16.90 0.13 -10.22
N THR A 233 -16.05 1.16 -10.14
CA THR A 233 -14.59 0.99 -10.33
C THR A 233 -13.96 0.46 -9.05
N PRO A 234 -13.41 -0.78 -9.04
CA PRO A 234 -12.71 -1.29 -7.88
C PRO A 234 -11.35 -0.64 -7.70
N SER A 235 -10.74 -0.89 -6.55
CA SER A 235 -9.31 -0.70 -6.27
C SER A 235 -8.71 -1.98 -5.71
N PHE A 236 -7.38 -2.09 -5.64
CA PHE A 236 -6.76 -3.22 -4.95
C PHE A 236 -6.81 -3.05 -3.43
N ILE A 237 -7.05 -4.15 -2.71
CA ILE A 237 -6.91 -4.18 -1.25
C ILE A 237 -5.45 -3.88 -0.91
N PRO A 238 -5.15 -2.85 -0.10
CA PRO A 238 -3.80 -2.53 0.33
C PRO A 238 -3.10 -3.75 0.95
N THR A 239 -1.80 -3.90 0.68
CA THR A 239 -1.02 -5.04 1.20
C THR A 239 -0.60 -4.81 2.67
N ASP A 240 -0.95 -3.65 3.21
CA ASP A 240 -0.46 -3.03 4.42
C ASP A 240 -1.32 -3.42 5.65
N GLY A 241 -2.51 -3.97 5.41
CA GLY A 241 -3.36 -4.59 6.43
C GLY A 241 -2.83 -6.00 6.72
N GLY A 242 -2.59 -6.30 7.99
CA GLY A 242 -1.93 -7.53 8.45
C GLY A 242 -2.31 -8.81 7.70
N THR A 243 -1.37 -9.75 7.64
CA THR A 243 -1.53 -11.06 7.00
C THR A 243 -2.93 -11.61 7.28
N PRO A 244 -3.77 -11.87 6.25
CA PRO A 244 -5.01 -12.59 6.50
C PRO A 244 -4.64 -13.88 7.21
N GLU A 245 -5.18 -14.07 8.41
CA GLU A 245 -4.97 -15.32 9.12
C GLU A 245 -5.35 -16.46 8.18
N PRO A 246 -4.52 -17.52 8.07
CA PRO A 246 -4.85 -18.66 7.23
C PRO A 246 -6.27 -19.10 7.57
N ILE A 247 -7.14 -19.12 6.56
CA ILE A 247 -8.48 -19.70 6.70
C ILE A 247 -8.23 -21.15 7.13
N ASP A 248 -8.62 -21.49 8.35
CA ASP A 248 -8.64 -22.88 8.80
C ASP A 248 -9.40 -23.68 7.74
N SER A 249 -8.88 -24.85 7.35
CA SER A 249 -9.56 -25.77 6.44
C SER A 249 -11.01 -26.11 6.85
N ALA A 250 -11.36 -25.87 8.12
CA ALA A 250 -12.72 -26.01 8.64
C ALA A 250 -13.66 -24.82 8.34
N VAL A 251 -13.17 -23.70 7.80
CA VAL A 251 -13.98 -22.51 7.51
C VAL A 251 -14.41 -22.51 6.05
N VAL A 252 -15.72 -22.45 5.82
CA VAL A 252 -16.33 -22.34 4.49
C VAL A 252 -16.37 -20.88 4.04
N PHE A 253 -16.78 -19.99 4.96
CA PHE A 253 -16.95 -18.58 4.68
C PHE A 253 -16.74 -17.75 5.95
N ARG A 254 -16.12 -16.59 5.80
CA ARG A 254 -15.90 -15.63 6.89
C ARG A 254 -16.25 -14.23 6.40
N ALA A 255 -17.10 -13.54 7.13
CA ALA A 255 -17.43 -12.13 6.95
C ALA A 255 -16.85 -11.31 8.10
N VAL A 256 -16.00 -10.33 7.78
CA VAL A 256 -15.42 -9.40 8.76
C VAL A 256 -15.97 -8.02 8.47
N THR A 257 -16.79 -7.49 9.36
CA THR A 257 -17.31 -6.13 9.27
C THR A 257 -16.56 -5.25 10.25
N SER A 258 -15.95 -4.18 9.74
CA SER A 258 -15.22 -3.20 10.53
C SER A 258 -15.70 -1.79 10.20
N GLY A 259 -15.69 -0.90 11.19
CA GLY A 259 -16.07 0.51 10.98
C GLY A 259 -16.70 1.17 12.20
N GLY A 260 -17.06 2.44 12.03
CA GLY A 260 -17.67 3.29 13.06
C GLY A 260 -16.68 3.81 14.12
N PHE A 261 -17.09 4.84 14.85
CA PHE A 261 -16.25 5.55 15.84
C PHE A 261 -15.71 4.67 16.98
N ALA A 262 -16.32 3.52 17.23
CA ALA A 262 -15.92 2.60 18.30
C ALA A 262 -14.79 1.63 17.88
N GLY A 263 -14.44 1.56 16.59
CA GLY A 263 -13.39 0.66 16.09
C GLY A 263 -13.68 -0.83 16.32
N ILE A 264 -14.97 -1.19 16.43
CA ILE A 264 -15.40 -2.56 16.69
C ILE A 264 -15.29 -3.35 15.37
N VAL A 265 -14.72 -4.55 15.46
CA VAL A 265 -14.66 -5.50 14.37
C VAL A 265 -15.53 -6.69 14.73
N SER A 266 -16.57 -6.95 13.94
CA SER A 266 -17.40 -8.14 14.06
C SER A 266 -16.98 -9.14 12.99
N GLU A 267 -16.81 -10.38 13.40
CA GLU A 267 -16.48 -11.50 12.53
C GLU A 267 -17.56 -12.56 12.65
N VAL A 268 -18.11 -13.00 11.52
CA VAL A 268 -19.10 -14.08 11.43
C VAL A 268 -18.52 -15.18 10.55
N ILE A 269 -18.53 -16.41 11.05
CA ILE A 269 -17.84 -17.54 10.42
C ILE A 269 -18.82 -18.69 10.25
N LEU A 270 -18.90 -19.22 9.02
CA LEU A 270 -19.53 -20.49 8.70
C LEU A 270 -18.46 -21.58 8.61
N THR A 271 -18.59 -22.60 9.45
CA THR A 271 -17.73 -23.78 9.44
C THR A 271 -18.29 -24.90 8.55
N ALA A 272 -17.44 -25.85 8.17
CA ALA A 272 -17.80 -26.99 7.34
C ALA A 272 -18.83 -27.95 7.99
N ASP A 273 -18.97 -27.91 9.32
CA ASP A 273 -20.03 -28.65 10.03
C ASP A 273 -21.36 -27.89 10.10
N GLY A 274 -21.45 -26.74 9.43
CA GLY A 274 -22.63 -25.89 9.33
C GLY A 274 -22.83 -24.92 10.50
N THR A 275 -21.92 -24.88 11.47
CA THR A 275 -22.04 -23.93 12.59
C THR A 275 -21.75 -22.51 12.14
N ILE A 276 -22.64 -21.57 12.47
CA ILE A 276 -22.41 -20.13 12.29
C ILE A 276 -22.17 -19.52 13.66
N TYR A 277 -21.04 -18.86 13.84
CA TYR A 277 -20.74 -18.14 15.07
C TYR A 277 -20.18 -16.75 14.81
N ARG A 278 -20.41 -15.86 15.77
CA ARG A 278 -19.89 -14.50 15.80
C ARG A 278 -18.81 -14.34 16.85
N GLN A 279 -17.80 -13.56 16.51
CA GLN A 279 -16.76 -13.10 17.42
C GLN A 279 -16.55 -11.59 17.24
N VAL A 280 -16.31 -10.87 18.33
CA VAL A 280 -16.15 -9.40 18.30
C VAL A 280 -14.80 -9.01 18.89
N SER A 281 -14.07 -8.17 18.15
CA SER A 281 -12.83 -7.53 18.62
C SER A 281 -13.08 -6.04 18.82
N GLN A 282 -12.54 -5.49 19.92
CA GLN A 282 -12.70 -4.07 20.25
C GLN A 282 -11.35 -3.48 20.68
N PRO A 283 -11.06 -2.20 20.41
CA PRO A 283 -9.77 -1.59 20.75
C PRO A 283 -9.45 -1.61 22.26
N SER A 284 -10.49 -1.67 23.10
CA SER A 284 -10.39 -1.72 24.55
C SER A 284 -9.96 -3.10 25.09
N SER A 285 -10.01 -4.16 24.28
CA SER A 285 -9.67 -5.52 24.68
C SER A 285 -8.58 -6.11 23.78
N PRO A 286 -7.47 -6.63 24.35
CA PRO A 286 -6.41 -7.27 23.57
C PRO A 286 -6.79 -8.67 23.07
N ARG A 287 -7.91 -9.23 23.52
CA ARG A 287 -8.45 -10.50 23.02
C ARG A 287 -9.86 -10.30 22.45
N PRO A 288 -10.22 -11.01 21.37
CA PRO A 288 -11.59 -11.06 20.91
C PRO A 288 -12.52 -11.66 21.98
N SER A 289 -13.83 -11.46 21.82
CA SER A 289 -14.84 -12.10 22.66
C SER A 289 -14.81 -13.62 22.54
N ASP A 290 -15.44 -14.33 23.47
CA ASP A 290 -15.75 -15.74 23.27
C ASP A 290 -16.67 -15.90 22.04
N PRO A 291 -16.53 -16.97 21.24
CA PRO A 291 -17.42 -17.25 20.11
C PRO A 291 -18.86 -17.47 20.57
N VAL A 292 -19.81 -16.81 19.93
CA VAL A 292 -21.25 -16.97 20.17
C VAL A 292 -21.86 -17.66 18.95
N VAL A 293 -22.37 -18.88 19.13
CA VAL A 293 -23.09 -19.59 18.06
C VAL A 293 -24.43 -18.90 17.82
N GLU A 294 -24.67 -18.48 16.58
CA GLU A 294 -25.89 -17.75 16.18
C GLU A 294 -26.91 -18.69 15.54
N SER A 295 -26.44 -19.60 14.69
CA SER A 295 -27.27 -20.55 13.98
C SER A 295 -26.47 -21.79 13.55
N ARG A 296 -27.16 -22.77 12.99
CA ARG A 296 -26.53 -23.96 12.41
C ARG A 296 -27.28 -24.37 11.13
N LEU A 297 -26.55 -24.42 10.03
CA LEU A 297 -27.03 -24.89 8.74
C LEU A 297 -27.01 -26.41 8.68
N SER A 298 -27.96 -26.98 7.93
CA SER A 298 -27.91 -28.39 7.56
C SER A 298 -26.77 -28.64 6.55
N PRO A 299 -26.29 -29.89 6.42
CA PRO A 299 -25.26 -30.22 5.42
C PRO A 299 -25.64 -29.81 4.00
N GLU A 300 -26.93 -29.96 3.62
CA GLU A 300 -27.45 -29.55 2.31
C GLU A 300 -27.37 -28.03 2.10
N GLN A 301 -27.66 -27.23 3.12
CA GLN A 301 -27.54 -25.77 3.04
C GLN A 301 -26.07 -25.30 2.92
N VAL A 302 -25.15 -25.99 3.60
CA VAL A 302 -23.71 -25.71 3.46
C VAL A 302 -23.26 -26.00 2.02
N GLU A 303 -23.65 -27.16 1.48
CA GLU A 303 -23.34 -27.55 0.10
C GLU A 303 -23.94 -26.57 -0.92
N GLN A 304 -25.19 -26.15 -0.74
CA GLN A 304 -25.83 -25.14 -1.58
C GLN A 304 -25.09 -23.80 -1.57
N PHE A 305 -24.63 -23.36 -0.39
CA PHE A 305 -23.87 -22.12 -0.29
C PHE A 305 -22.46 -22.25 -0.90
N GLN A 306 -21.80 -23.39 -0.75
CA GLN A 306 -20.54 -23.67 -1.43
C GLN A 306 -20.72 -23.67 -2.96
N GLN A 307 -21.78 -24.30 -3.46
CA GLN A 307 -22.11 -24.30 -4.89
C GLN A 307 -22.36 -22.88 -5.40
N LEU A 308 -23.07 -22.04 -4.64
CA LEU A 308 -23.26 -20.63 -4.97
C LEU A 308 -21.90 -19.93 -5.15
N LEU A 309 -20.95 -20.12 -4.23
CA LEU A 309 -19.62 -19.49 -4.35
C LEU A 309 -18.88 -19.95 -5.61
N GLU A 310 -19.01 -21.21 -6.00
CA GLU A 310 -18.44 -21.75 -7.24
C GLU A 310 -19.13 -21.17 -8.49
N ASP A 311 -20.45 -21.17 -8.52
CA ASP A 311 -21.28 -20.67 -9.62
C ASP A 311 -21.04 -19.18 -9.86
N GLN A 312 -20.93 -18.40 -8.77
CA GLN A 312 -20.58 -16.98 -8.82
C GLN A 312 -19.09 -16.73 -9.04
N ARG A 313 -18.28 -17.78 -9.14
CA ARG A 313 -16.83 -17.72 -9.39
C ARG A 313 -16.12 -16.79 -8.41
N PHE A 314 -16.47 -16.89 -7.12
CA PHE A 314 -15.96 -16.02 -6.06
C PHE A 314 -14.43 -15.78 -6.09
N PRO A 315 -13.57 -16.77 -6.44
CA PRO A 315 -12.13 -16.54 -6.53
C PRO A 315 -11.69 -15.45 -7.50
N ASN A 316 -12.52 -15.11 -8.50
CA ASN A 316 -12.23 -14.04 -9.45
C ASN A 316 -12.31 -12.64 -8.82
N LEU A 317 -12.91 -12.50 -7.63
CA LEU A 317 -12.98 -11.23 -6.89
C LEU A 317 -11.75 -10.97 -6.02
N ASN A 318 -10.79 -11.90 -6.00
CA ASN A 318 -9.69 -11.90 -5.05
C ASN A 318 -8.82 -10.63 -5.13
N GLY A 319 -8.60 -10.01 -3.97
CA GLY A 319 -7.73 -8.86 -3.80
C GLY A 319 -8.34 -7.53 -4.23
N LEU A 320 -9.63 -7.51 -4.57
CA LEU A 320 -10.35 -6.31 -4.99
C LEU A 320 -11.18 -5.73 -3.86
N ARG A 321 -11.32 -4.41 -3.86
CA ARG A 321 -12.23 -3.68 -2.98
C ARG A 321 -13.12 -2.71 -3.75
N TYR A 322 -14.38 -2.67 -3.35
CA TYR A 322 -15.46 -1.90 -3.97
C TYR A 322 -15.91 -0.81 -2.99
N ILE A 323 -15.16 0.29 -2.97
CA ILE A 323 -15.30 1.37 -2.00
C ILE A 323 -15.18 2.70 -2.72
N THR A 324 -16.06 3.65 -2.39
CA THR A 324 -15.99 5.04 -2.87
C THR A 324 -15.27 5.93 -1.85
N ASP A 325 -14.44 6.88 -2.35
CA ASP A 325 -13.52 7.70 -1.53
C ASP A 325 -14.21 8.49 -0.40
N VAL A 326 -15.48 8.84 -0.58
CA VAL A 326 -16.27 9.63 0.37
C VAL A 326 -16.81 8.80 1.55
N ALA A 327 -16.78 7.47 1.50
CA ALA A 327 -17.60 6.63 2.37
C ALA A 327 -16.83 5.83 3.46
N LEU A 328 -15.49 5.81 3.43
CA LEU A 328 -14.68 5.01 4.38
C LEU A 328 -14.90 5.38 5.86
N ALA A 329 -15.25 6.62 6.17
CA ALA A 329 -15.44 7.08 7.55
C ALA A 329 -16.87 6.84 8.07
N ASP A 330 -17.85 6.78 7.17
CA ASP A 330 -19.28 6.85 7.51
C ASP A 330 -20.00 5.52 7.36
N TYR A 331 -19.42 4.57 6.62
CA TYR A 331 -20.02 3.26 6.35
C TYR A 331 -19.11 2.12 6.82
N PRO A 332 -19.70 1.04 7.36
CA PRO A 332 -18.95 -0.17 7.66
C PRO A 332 -18.38 -0.77 6.38
N THR A 333 -17.14 -1.23 6.47
CA THR A 333 -16.47 -2.03 5.45
C THR A 333 -16.60 -3.50 5.81
N THR A 334 -17.11 -4.29 4.88
CA THR A 334 -17.23 -5.75 5.02
C THR A 334 -16.22 -6.43 4.11
N THR A 335 -15.44 -7.34 4.69
CA THR A 335 -14.50 -8.21 3.98
C THR A 335 -15.03 -9.64 3.98
N PHE A 336 -15.17 -10.23 2.81
CA PHE A 336 -15.50 -11.65 2.67
C PHE A 336 -14.26 -12.47 2.36
N TYR A 337 -14.19 -13.64 2.99
CA TYR A 337 -13.16 -14.64 2.80
C TYR A 337 -13.81 -15.98 2.47
N ALA A 338 -13.47 -16.54 1.32
CA ALA A 338 -13.89 -17.87 0.90
C ALA A 338 -12.99 -18.39 -0.20
N MET A 339 -12.84 -19.71 -0.31
CA MET A 339 -12.07 -20.35 -1.40
C MET A 339 -10.64 -19.79 -1.56
N GLY A 340 -9.99 -19.44 -0.44
CA GLY A 340 -8.65 -18.82 -0.44
C GLY A 340 -8.57 -17.41 -1.00
N SER A 341 -9.73 -16.75 -1.21
CA SER A 341 -9.87 -15.44 -1.82
C SER A 341 -10.47 -14.43 -0.84
N ARG A 342 -10.16 -13.15 -1.04
CA ARG A 342 -10.70 -12.05 -0.25
C ARG A 342 -11.25 -10.92 -1.13
N VAL A 343 -12.39 -10.35 -0.73
CA VAL A 343 -12.98 -9.17 -1.40
C VAL A 343 -13.55 -8.24 -0.33
N GLU A 344 -13.44 -6.93 -0.56
CA GLU A 344 -13.95 -5.90 0.34
C GLU A 344 -15.02 -5.05 -0.33
N TYR A 345 -16.02 -4.63 0.41
CA TYR A 345 -17.00 -3.65 -0.04
C TYR A 345 -17.53 -2.83 1.14
N ILE A 346 -18.14 -1.69 0.84
CA ILE A 346 -18.91 -0.91 1.82
C ILE A 346 -20.41 -1.11 1.59
N ASP A 347 -21.17 -1.12 2.68
CA ASP A 347 -22.62 -1.38 2.62
C ASP A 347 -23.39 -0.37 1.73
N LEU A 348 -22.86 0.84 1.56
CA LEU A 348 -23.44 1.85 0.67
C LEU A 348 -23.50 1.40 -0.80
N GLU A 349 -22.54 0.58 -1.24
CA GLU A 349 -22.36 0.24 -2.65
C GLU A 349 -22.96 -1.12 -3.00
N GLN A 350 -23.73 -1.77 -2.11
CA GLN A 350 -24.26 -3.12 -2.32
C GLN A 350 -25.00 -3.27 -3.66
N ASP A 351 -25.81 -2.28 -4.06
CA ASP A 351 -26.57 -2.30 -5.33
C ASP A 351 -25.69 -2.07 -6.57
N ASN A 352 -24.46 -1.59 -6.38
CA ASN A 352 -23.49 -1.26 -7.45
C ASN A 352 -22.34 -2.27 -7.56
N LEU A 353 -22.28 -3.29 -6.68
CA LEU A 353 -21.27 -4.33 -6.74
C LEU A 353 -21.42 -5.15 -8.04
N PRO A 354 -20.38 -5.87 -8.49
CA PRO A 354 -20.56 -6.86 -9.55
C PRO A 354 -21.64 -7.89 -9.16
N GLU A 355 -22.44 -8.33 -10.12
CA GLU A 355 -23.58 -9.24 -9.92
C GLU A 355 -23.22 -10.46 -9.06
N ALA A 356 -22.06 -11.08 -9.34
CA ALA A 356 -21.55 -12.21 -8.57
C ALA A 356 -21.37 -11.91 -7.08
N LEU A 357 -20.90 -10.72 -6.72
CA LEU A 357 -20.75 -10.32 -5.32
C LEU A 357 -22.11 -9.98 -4.70
N GLN A 358 -23.03 -9.38 -5.45
CA GLN A 358 -24.39 -9.11 -4.98
C GLN A 358 -25.11 -10.41 -4.57
N GLU A 359 -25.05 -11.45 -5.40
CA GLU A 359 -25.64 -12.75 -5.12
C GLU A 359 -25.06 -13.39 -3.85
N VAL A 360 -23.74 -13.29 -3.65
CA VAL A 360 -23.08 -13.79 -2.43
C VAL A 360 -23.50 -13.00 -1.20
N VAL A 361 -23.56 -11.66 -1.29
CA VAL A 361 -24.05 -10.79 -0.19
C VAL A 361 -25.50 -11.13 0.15
N GLN A 362 -26.36 -11.26 -0.86
CA GLN A 362 -27.78 -11.54 -0.68
C GLN A 362 -28.00 -12.91 -0.03
N ALA A 363 -27.29 -13.94 -0.46
CA ALA A 363 -27.38 -15.27 0.14
C ALA A 363 -26.84 -15.28 1.57
N TRP A 364 -25.71 -14.62 1.82
CA TRP A 364 -25.12 -14.53 3.15
C TRP A 364 -26.04 -13.86 4.17
N ASN A 365 -26.77 -12.82 3.75
CA ASN A 365 -27.72 -12.10 4.60
C ASN A 365 -28.98 -12.91 4.98
N GLN A 366 -29.15 -14.13 4.46
CA GLN A 366 -30.25 -15.03 4.82
C GLN A 366 -29.95 -15.92 6.03
N PHE A 367 -28.68 -15.98 6.46
CA PHE A 367 -28.22 -16.79 7.59
C PHE A 367 -27.95 -15.92 8.82
#